data_AF-A0A820MW89-F1
#
_entry.id   AF-A0A820MW89-F1
#
_cell.length_a   1.000
_cell.length_b   1.000
_cell.length_c   1.000
_cell.angle_alpha   90.00
_cell.angle_beta   90.00
_cell.angle_gamma   90.00
#
_symmetry.space_group_name_H-M   'P 1'
#
loop_
_entity.id
_entity.type
_entity.pdbx_description
1 polymer ?
#
loop_
_entity_poly.entity_id
_entity_poly.type
_entity_poly.pdbx_seq_one_letter_code
_entity_poly.pdbx_strand_id
1 'polypeptide(L)'
;YASILIFLLERHHNEALQDRSVVSGSAMSAWYSMAIVLACAPDFNITTAAGRLLTVGLYILSLILVAAYTANLASDLTIQKSQTVVSGIDDIKNGKIPFSRIGILVGSSIEDYYLQEISSGSRNFYPLTSITEAYDKLLSGVIDASIIDVGPVEYATTHIYCNLTLVGADFDASAFGIVYQKDWIYAKELDVNL
;
A
#
# COMPACT_ATOMS: atom_id res chain seq x y z
N TYR A 1 5.65 -34.58 -11.54
CA TYR A 1 5.91 -35.79 -10.74
C TYR A 1 4.63 -36.54 -10.34
N ALA A 2 3.62 -35.87 -9.76
CA ALA A 2 2.37 -36.54 -9.37
C ALA A 2 1.64 -37.24 -10.53
N SER A 3 1.64 -36.64 -11.74
CA SER A 3 1.04 -37.23 -12.95
C SER A 3 1.68 -38.55 -13.36
N ILE A 4 2.99 -38.69 -13.20
CA ILE A 4 3.76 -39.89 -13.54
C ILE A 4 3.48 -40.99 -12.51
N LEU A 5 3.37 -40.63 -11.23
CA LEU A 5 3.02 -41.56 -10.15
C LEU A 5 1.59 -42.07 -10.29
N ILE A 6 0.64 -41.19 -10.62
CA ILE A 6 -0.76 -41.58 -10.89
C ILE A 6 -0.80 -42.51 -12.11
N PHE A 7 -0.09 -42.20 -13.18
CA PHE A 7 -0.01 -43.05 -14.36
C PHE A 7 0.54 -44.46 -14.02
N LEU A 8 1.63 -44.55 -13.26
CA LEU A 8 2.23 -45.84 -12.89
C LEU A 8 1.34 -46.70 -11.98
N LEU A 9 0.65 -46.08 -11.03
CA LEU A 9 -0.23 -46.79 -10.09
C LEU A 9 -1.54 -47.25 -10.73
N GLU A 10 -2.05 -46.46 -11.68
CA GLU A 10 -3.41 -46.62 -12.20
C GLU A 10 -3.46 -47.36 -13.55
N ARG A 11 -2.33 -47.44 -14.29
CA ARG A 11 -2.21 -48.07 -15.61
C ARG A 11 -2.76 -49.51 -15.70
N HIS A 12 -2.71 -50.27 -14.60
CA HIS A 12 -3.11 -51.69 -14.60
C HIS A 12 -4.49 -51.94 -13.97
N HIS A 13 -5.07 -50.95 -13.29
CA HIS A 13 -6.27 -51.13 -12.46
C HIS A 13 -7.48 -50.31 -12.92
N ASN A 14 -7.31 -49.42 -13.89
CA ASN A 14 -8.37 -48.52 -14.33
C ASN A 14 -8.65 -48.68 -15.83
N GLU A 15 -9.90 -49.01 -16.15
CA GLU A 15 -10.38 -49.22 -17.52
C GLU A 15 -10.14 -47.98 -18.41
N ALA A 16 -10.12 -46.78 -17.83
CA ALA A 16 -9.85 -45.53 -18.56
C ALA A 16 -8.41 -45.42 -19.10
N LEU A 17 -7.46 -46.14 -18.50
CA LEU A 17 -6.01 -46.06 -18.79
C LEU A 17 -5.43 -47.36 -19.34
N GLN A 18 -6.12 -48.49 -19.18
CA GLN A 18 -5.61 -49.84 -19.45
C GLN A 18 -5.40 -50.15 -20.93
N ASP A 19 -6.24 -49.61 -21.83
CA ASP A 19 -6.23 -49.95 -23.27
C ASP A 19 -5.59 -48.86 -24.15
N ARG A 20 -4.88 -47.91 -23.55
CA ARG A 20 -4.30 -46.75 -24.23
C ARG A 20 -2.77 -46.83 -24.33
N SER A 21 -2.23 -46.24 -25.40
CA SER A 21 -0.78 -46.05 -25.58
C SER A 21 -0.17 -45.30 -24.39
N VAL A 22 1.08 -45.63 -24.04
CA VAL A 22 1.79 -45.05 -22.89
C VAL A 22 1.85 -43.52 -22.94
N VAL A 23 1.90 -42.95 -24.14
CA VAL A 23 1.92 -41.49 -24.35
C VAL A 23 0.56 -40.88 -24.00
N SER A 24 -0.53 -41.43 -24.53
CA SER A 24 -1.87 -40.89 -24.28
C SER A 24 -2.34 -41.12 -22.84
N GLY A 25 -1.95 -42.23 -22.21
CA GLY A 25 -2.22 -42.46 -20.79
C GLY A 25 -1.49 -41.49 -19.87
N SER A 26 -0.21 -41.19 -20.14
CA SER A 26 0.55 -40.21 -19.37
C SER A 26 0.00 -38.78 -19.53
N ALA A 27 -0.45 -38.41 -20.73
CA ALA A 27 -1.10 -37.14 -21.00
C ALA A 27 -2.44 -37.01 -20.25
N MET A 28 -3.23 -38.08 -20.17
CA MET A 28 -4.48 -38.11 -19.43
C MET A 28 -4.25 -37.97 -17.91
N SER A 29 -3.22 -38.62 -17.36
CA SER A 29 -2.83 -38.44 -15.96
C SER A 29 -2.26 -37.05 -15.67
N ALA A 30 -1.58 -36.44 -16.64
CA ALA A 30 -1.14 -35.04 -16.55
C ALA A 30 -2.34 -34.09 -16.54
N TRP A 31 -3.29 -34.29 -17.45
CA TRP A 31 -4.56 -33.56 -17.48
C TRP A 31 -5.32 -33.69 -16.16
N TYR A 32 -5.43 -34.90 -15.62
CA TYR A 32 -6.06 -35.16 -14.32
C TYR A 32 -5.41 -34.36 -13.18
N SER A 33 -4.07 -34.40 -13.08
CA SER A 33 -3.35 -33.64 -12.06
C SER A 33 -3.47 -32.13 -12.24
N MET A 34 -3.51 -31.65 -13.49
CA MET A 34 -3.70 -30.24 -13.82
C MET A 34 -5.10 -29.79 -13.42
N ALA A 35 -6.13 -30.60 -13.71
CA ALA A 35 -7.51 -30.31 -13.34
C ALA A 35 -7.67 -30.14 -11.81
N ILE A 36 -7.07 -31.02 -11.01
CA ILE A 36 -7.11 -30.91 -9.53
C ILE A 36 -6.41 -29.64 -9.04
N VAL A 37 -5.25 -29.31 -9.62
CA VAL A 37 -4.50 -28.09 -9.24
C VAL A 37 -5.29 -26.83 -9.57
N LEU A 38 -5.99 -26.82 -10.70
CA LEU A 38 -6.87 -25.72 -11.12
C LEU A 38 -8.24 -25.73 -10.42
N ALA A 39 -8.45 -26.61 -9.43
CA ALA A 39 -9.74 -26.81 -8.76
C ALA A 39 -10.91 -27.09 -9.74
N CYS A 40 -10.60 -27.72 -10.88
CA CYS A 40 -11.57 -28.20 -11.87
C CYS A 40 -11.95 -29.67 -11.57
N ALA A 41 -13.15 -30.08 -12.00
CA ALA A 41 -13.60 -31.46 -11.85
C ALA A 41 -12.87 -32.38 -12.84
N PRO A 42 -12.23 -33.47 -12.39
CA PRO A 42 -11.55 -34.41 -13.29
C PRO A 42 -12.53 -35.34 -14.01
N ASP A 43 -12.15 -35.76 -15.22
CA ASP A 43 -13.00 -36.55 -16.13
C ASP A 43 -13.17 -38.03 -15.73
N PHE A 44 -12.29 -38.56 -14.86
CA PHE A 44 -12.35 -39.96 -14.42
C PHE A 44 -11.88 -40.10 -12.96
N ASN A 45 -12.32 -41.17 -12.30
CA ASN A 45 -12.01 -41.43 -10.89
C ASN A 45 -10.89 -42.45 -10.74
N ILE A 46 -10.12 -42.31 -9.65
CA ILE A 46 -9.03 -43.23 -9.30
C ILE A 46 -9.56 -44.39 -8.45
N THR A 47 -9.29 -45.62 -8.90
CA THR A 47 -9.76 -46.86 -8.28
C THR A 47 -8.77 -47.39 -7.24
N THR A 48 -7.46 -47.15 -7.41
CA THR A 48 -6.41 -47.67 -6.52
C THR A 48 -6.31 -46.93 -5.18
N ALA A 49 -6.14 -47.66 -4.07
CA ALA A 49 -6.03 -47.07 -2.72
C ALA A 49 -4.85 -46.08 -2.57
N ALA A 50 -3.67 -46.42 -3.12
CA ALA A 50 -2.51 -45.53 -3.13
C ALA A 50 -2.73 -44.27 -3.99
N GLY A 51 -3.42 -44.41 -5.13
CA GLY A 51 -3.77 -43.29 -5.98
C GLY A 51 -4.75 -42.33 -5.31
N ARG A 52 -5.70 -42.84 -4.51
CA ARG A 52 -6.61 -42.00 -3.71
C ARG A 52 -5.87 -41.17 -2.67
N LEU A 53 -4.89 -41.75 -1.96
CA LEU A 53 -4.06 -40.99 -1.00
C LEU A 53 -3.28 -39.86 -1.68
N LEU A 54 -2.68 -40.13 -2.85
CA LEU A 54 -1.99 -39.10 -3.64
C LEU A 54 -2.95 -38.00 -4.09
N THR A 55 -4.16 -38.36 -4.49
CA THR A 55 -5.20 -37.44 -4.93
C THR A 55 -5.64 -36.51 -3.79
N VAL A 56 -5.84 -37.06 -2.59
CA VAL A 56 -6.15 -36.27 -1.38
C VAL A 56 -5.02 -35.29 -1.09
N GLY A 57 -3.76 -35.72 -1.17
CA GLY A 57 -2.60 -34.83 -1.02
C GLY A 57 -2.57 -33.71 -2.06
N LEU A 58 -2.90 -34.02 -3.33
CA LEU A 58 -3.02 -33.03 -4.40
C LEU A 58 -4.17 -32.03 -4.17
N TYR A 59 -5.30 -32.47 -3.64
CA TYR A 59 -6.42 -31.58 -3.27
C TYR A 59 -6.03 -30.62 -2.14
N ILE A 60 -5.32 -31.10 -1.12
CA ILE A 60 -4.85 -30.23 -0.03
C ILE A 60 -3.86 -29.20 -0.58
N LEU A 61 -2.92 -29.62 -1.43
CA LEU A 61 -1.96 -28.73 -2.06
C LEU A 61 -2.65 -27.68 -2.95
N SER A 62 -3.63 -28.08 -3.75
CA SER A 62 -4.34 -27.14 -4.64
C SER A 62 -5.16 -26.13 -3.84
N LEU A 63 -5.80 -26.56 -2.75
CA LEU A 63 -6.54 -25.67 -1.86
C LEU A 63 -5.62 -24.60 -1.25
N ILE A 64 -4.44 -24.99 -0.75
CA ILE A 64 -3.44 -24.05 -0.21
C ILE A 64 -2.96 -23.07 -1.29
N LEU A 65 -2.70 -23.53 -2.51
CA LEU A 65 -2.26 -22.66 -3.62
C LEU A 65 -3.32 -21.63 -4.01
N VAL A 66 -4.57 -22.06 -4.19
CA VAL A 66 -5.69 -21.16 -4.53
C VAL A 66 -5.95 -20.16 -3.39
N ALA A 67 -5.90 -20.62 -2.14
CA ALA A 67 -6.03 -19.76 -0.98
C ALA A 67 -4.91 -18.72 -0.90
N ALA A 68 -3.64 -19.11 -1.09
CA ALA A 68 -2.50 -18.19 -1.07
C ALA A 68 -2.56 -17.18 -2.22
N TYR A 69 -2.96 -17.61 -3.43
CA TYR A 69 -3.16 -16.71 -4.56
C TYR A 69 -4.27 -15.68 -4.27
N THR A 70 -5.40 -16.16 -3.76
CA THR A 70 -6.53 -15.29 -3.39
C THR A 70 -6.15 -14.33 -2.26
N ALA A 71 -5.36 -14.79 -1.28
CA ALA A 71 -4.87 -13.94 -0.18
C ALA A 71 -3.90 -12.86 -0.67
N ASN A 72 -2.98 -13.18 -1.57
CA ASN A 72 -2.06 -12.20 -2.15
C ASN A 72 -2.82 -11.18 -3.02
N LEU A 73 -3.75 -11.66 -3.86
CA LEU A 73 -4.61 -10.78 -4.66
C LEU A 73 -5.47 -9.87 -3.77
N ALA A 74 -6.06 -10.42 -2.70
CA ALA A 74 -6.82 -9.65 -1.73
C ALA A 74 -5.93 -8.64 -0.99
N SER A 75 -4.71 -9.01 -0.61
CA SER A 75 -3.72 -8.11 -0.02
C SER A 75 -3.40 -6.95 -0.96
N ASP A 76 -3.18 -7.22 -2.25
CA ASP A 76 -2.91 -6.16 -3.22
C ASP A 76 -4.13 -5.24 -3.44
N LEU A 77 -5.35 -5.78 -3.37
CA LEU A 77 -6.58 -5.00 -3.48
C LEU A 77 -6.91 -4.20 -2.22
N THR A 78 -6.54 -4.69 -1.03
CA THR A 78 -6.76 -3.97 0.24
C THR A 78 -5.69 -2.93 0.51
N ILE A 79 -4.49 -3.12 -0.02
CA ILE A 79 -3.48 -2.06 -0.05
C ILE A 79 -3.90 -1.05 -1.12
N GLN A 80 -4.77 -0.13 -0.74
CA GLN A 80 -4.90 1.14 -1.44
C GLN A 80 -3.58 1.90 -1.28
N LYS A 81 -2.60 1.63 -2.14
CA LYS A 81 -1.51 2.57 -2.37
C LYS A 81 -2.11 3.76 -3.08
N SER A 82 -2.71 4.69 -2.33
CA SER A 82 -2.77 6.07 -2.80
C SER A 82 -1.34 6.39 -3.21
N GLN A 83 -1.12 6.71 -4.48
CA GLN A 83 0.20 7.02 -5.00
C GLN A 83 0.65 8.33 -4.34
N THR A 84 1.09 8.24 -3.08
CA THR A 84 1.55 9.39 -2.33
C THR A 84 2.88 9.80 -2.95
N VAL A 85 2.86 10.93 -3.65
CA VAL A 85 4.05 11.53 -4.28
C VAL A 85 5.15 11.72 -3.23
N VAL A 86 4.74 12.02 -2.00
CA VAL A 86 5.57 12.18 -0.80
C VAL A 86 4.92 11.37 0.32
N SER A 87 5.67 10.54 1.04
CA SER A 87 5.15 9.77 2.19
C SER A 87 5.41 10.44 3.54
N GLY A 88 6.32 11.41 3.60
CA GLY A 88 6.63 12.16 4.82
C GLY A 88 7.72 13.21 4.58
N ILE A 89 8.17 13.86 5.66
CA ILE A 89 9.16 14.93 5.59
C ILE A 89 10.53 14.45 5.08
N ASP A 90 10.90 13.19 5.34
CA ASP A 90 12.18 12.62 4.90
C ASP A 90 12.27 12.53 3.37
N ASP A 91 11.16 12.26 2.68
CA ASP A 91 11.09 12.25 1.22
C ASP A 91 11.37 13.64 0.64
N ILE A 92 10.91 14.70 1.34
CA ILE A 92 11.17 16.09 0.97
C ILE A 92 12.64 16.43 1.20
N LYS A 93 13.20 16.07 2.36
CA LYS A 93 14.62 16.27 2.69
C LYS A 93 15.55 15.54 1.73
N ASN A 94 15.16 14.34 1.28
CA ASN A 94 15.91 13.54 0.31
C ASN A 94 15.72 14.01 -1.15
N GLY A 95 14.92 15.04 -1.40
CA GLY A 95 14.74 15.63 -2.73
C GLY A 95 13.92 14.77 -3.70
N LYS A 96 12.97 13.95 -3.19
CA LYS A 96 12.05 13.16 -4.02
C LYS A 96 11.19 14.04 -4.94
N ILE A 97 10.91 15.27 -4.50
CA ILE A 97 10.25 16.32 -5.28
C ILE A 97 11.18 17.52 -5.46
N PRO A 98 11.11 18.21 -6.62
CA PRO A 98 11.91 19.41 -6.85
C PRO A 98 11.46 20.52 -5.89
N PHE A 99 12.43 21.24 -5.30
CA PHE A 99 12.14 22.29 -4.32
C PHE A 99 11.17 23.36 -4.84
N SER A 100 11.23 23.69 -6.13
CA SER A 100 10.32 24.66 -6.77
C SER A 100 8.84 24.24 -6.81
N ARG A 101 8.53 22.99 -6.49
CA ARG A 101 7.15 22.45 -6.41
C ARG A 101 6.70 22.24 -4.97
N ILE A 102 7.47 22.72 -4.00
CA ILE A 102 7.10 22.77 -2.58
C ILE A 102 6.55 24.17 -2.29
N GLY A 103 5.29 24.26 -1.90
CA GLY A 103 4.68 25.49 -1.42
C GLY A 103 5.05 25.77 0.03
N ILE A 104 5.58 26.97 0.32
CA ILE A 104 5.85 27.43 1.69
C ILE A 104 5.30 28.84 1.85
N LEU A 105 4.58 29.08 2.94
CA LEU A 105 4.03 30.37 3.30
C LEU A 105 5.15 31.31 3.77
N VAL A 106 5.35 32.42 3.05
CA VAL A 106 6.41 33.39 3.36
C VAL A 106 6.03 34.20 4.60
N GLY A 107 7.00 34.48 5.48
CA GLY A 107 6.82 35.20 6.73
C GLY A 107 6.16 34.38 7.84
N SER A 108 6.18 33.05 7.71
CA SER A 108 5.65 32.12 8.71
C SER A 108 6.77 31.33 9.41
N SER A 109 6.46 30.74 10.57
CA SER A 109 7.36 29.81 11.27
C SER A 109 7.80 28.63 10.39
N ILE A 110 6.95 28.24 9.44
CA ILE A 110 7.22 27.15 8.49
C ILE A 110 8.35 27.54 7.52
N GLU A 111 8.45 28.83 7.13
CA GLU A 111 9.57 29.31 6.31
C GLU A 111 10.89 29.15 7.06
N ASP A 112 10.93 29.55 8.33
CA ASP A 112 12.14 29.42 9.15
C ASP A 112 12.55 27.96 9.33
N TYR A 113 11.59 27.07 9.60
CA TYR A 113 11.83 25.63 9.67
C TYR A 113 12.37 25.08 8.34
N TYR A 114 11.72 25.39 7.21
CA TYR A 114 12.15 24.92 5.89
C TYR A 114 13.59 25.37 5.56
N LEU A 115 13.90 26.63 5.86
CA LEU A 115 15.24 27.18 5.63
C LEU A 115 16.30 26.50 6.51
N GLN A 116 16.00 26.23 7.77
CA GLN A 116 16.97 25.62 8.69
C GLN A 116 17.15 24.11 8.42
N GLU A 117 16.06 23.38 8.24
CA GLU A 117 16.05 21.90 8.30
C GLU A 117 16.03 21.21 6.94
N ILE A 118 15.67 21.91 5.86
CA ILE A 118 15.45 21.29 4.54
C ILE A 118 16.38 21.90 3.49
N SER A 119 16.37 23.22 3.33
CA SER A 119 17.10 23.87 2.23
C SER A 119 18.45 24.47 2.61
N SER A 120 18.88 24.31 3.87
CA SER A 120 20.16 24.85 4.37
C SER A 120 20.34 26.35 4.10
N GLY A 121 19.27 27.12 4.29
CA GLY A 121 19.22 28.58 4.13
C GLY A 121 18.83 29.06 2.73
N SER A 122 18.54 28.15 1.79
CA SER A 122 18.18 28.51 0.42
C SER A 122 16.68 28.71 0.22
N ARG A 123 16.27 29.87 -0.33
CA ARG A 123 14.87 30.12 -0.73
C ARG A 123 14.59 29.53 -2.11
N ASN A 124 14.58 28.20 -2.19
CA ASN A 124 14.38 27.44 -3.44
C ASN A 124 12.96 26.85 -3.59
N PHE A 125 12.03 27.27 -2.74
CA PHE A 125 10.63 26.83 -2.72
C PHE A 125 9.70 27.74 -3.53
N TYR A 126 8.46 27.30 -3.74
CA TYR A 126 7.39 28.13 -4.32
C TYR A 126 6.79 29.05 -3.22
N PRO A 127 6.98 30.38 -3.30
CA PRO A 127 6.51 31.28 -2.26
C PRO A 127 4.98 31.42 -2.31
N LEU A 128 4.32 31.15 -1.19
CA LEU A 128 2.89 31.34 -1.01
C LEU A 128 2.62 32.58 -0.15
N THR A 129 1.53 33.28 -0.47
CA THR A 129 1.10 34.49 0.27
C THR A 129 -0.03 34.17 1.26
N SER A 130 -0.80 33.13 1.00
CA SER A 130 -1.93 32.70 1.83
C SER A 130 -2.09 31.19 1.84
N ILE A 131 -2.68 30.65 2.91
CA ILE A 131 -3.03 29.23 3.01
C ILE A 131 -4.07 28.84 1.95
N THR A 132 -5.02 29.73 1.63
CA THR A 132 -6.01 29.46 0.57
C THR A 132 -5.36 29.32 -0.80
N GLU A 133 -4.33 30.15 -1.08
CA GLU A 133 -3.53 30.03 -2.29
C GLU A 133 -2.82 28.67 -2.33
N ALA A 134 -2.33 28.16 -1.20
CA ALA A 134 -1.72 26.83 -1.12
C ALA A 134 -2.66 25.74 -1.64
N TYR A 135 -3.92 25.73 -1.19
CA TYR A 135 -4.91 24.75 -1.64
C TYR A 135 -5.21 24.86 -3.13
N ASP A 136 -5.38 26.08 -3.65
CA ASP A 136 -5.64 26.30 -5.09
C ASP A 136 -4.45 25.85 -5.96
N LYS A 137 -3.21 26.10 -5.50
CA LYS A 137 -1.99 25.69 -6.21
C LYS A 137 -1.76 24.18 -6.15
N LEU A 138 -2.13 23.51 -5.05
CA LEU A 138 -2.11 22.06 -4.93
C LEU A 138 -3.15 21.42 -5.87
N LEU A 139 -4.37 21.93 -5.89
CA LEU A 139 -5.45 21.42 -6.74
C LEU A 139 -5.19 21.63 -8.24
N SER A 140 -4.50 22.73 -8.60
CA SER A 140 -4.09 23.00 -9.98
C SER A 140 -2.80 22.30 -10.41
N GLY A 141 -2.11 21.60 -9.49
CA GLY A 141 -0.89 20.84 -9.77
C GLY A 141 0.36 21.70 -10.01
N VAL A 142 0.30 23.00 -9.69
CA VAL A 142 1.48 23.89 -9.76
C VAL A 142 2.53 23.47 -8.74
N ILE A 143 2.07 23.12 -7.54
CA ILE A 143 2.89 22.55 -6.46
C ILE A 143 2.42 21.12 -6.18
N ASP A 144 3.35 20.25 -5.77
CA ASP A 144 3.07 18.85 -5.44
C ASP A 144 2.83 18.65 -3.94
N ALA A 145 3.42 19.51 -3.11
CA ALA A 145 3.32 19.45 -1.65
C ALA A 145 3.38 20.85 -1.04
N SER A 146 2.77 21.01 0.13
CA SER A 146 2.87 22.22 0.95
C SER A 146 3.02 21.80 2.41
N ILE A 147 3.80 22.55 3.18
CA ILE A 147 3.94 22.35 4.63
C ILE A 147 3.04 23.36 5.33
N ILE A 148 2.14 22.89 6.18
CA ILE A 148 1.14 23.69 6.93
C ILE A 148 0.87 22.96 8.26
N ASP A 149 0.48 23.70 9.30
CA ASP A 149 0.12 23.15 10.61
C ASP A 149 -1.03 22.14 10.55
N VAL A 150 -0.95 21.09 11.37
CA VAL A 150 -1.88 19.94 11.32
C VAL A 150 -3.34 20.35 11.56
N GLY A 151 -3.61 21.16 12.59
CA GLY A 151 -4.98 21.55 12.96
C GLY A 151 -5.82 22.13 11.81
N PRO A 152 -5.39 23.23 11.16
CA PRO A 152 -6.14 23.81 10.04
C PRO A 152 -6.20 22.90 8.81
N VAL A 153 -5.14 22.11 8.54
CA VAL A 153 -5.11 21.19 7.39
C VAL A 153 -6.08 20.05 7.56
N GLU A 154 -6.08 19.40 8.73
CA GLU A 154 -6.94 18.25 9.01
C GLU A 154 -8.42 18.61 8.81
N TYR A 155 -8.83 19.77 9.33
CA TYR A 155 -10.17 20.28 9.10
C TYR A 155 -10.44 20.55 7.61
N ALA A 156 -9.52 21.25 6.94
CA ALA A 156 -9.68 21.65 5.55
C ALA A 156 -9.74 20.45 4.59
N THR A 157 -8.85 19.46 4.72
CA THR A 157 -8.84 18.25 3.87
C THR A 157 -10.04 17.35 4.12
N THR A 158 -10.57 17.31 5.35
CA THR A 158 -11.70 16.45 5.70
C THR A 158 -13.04 17.05 5.29
N HIS A 159 -13.19 18.38 5.34
CA HIS A 159 -14.50 19.04 5.15
C HIS A 159 -14.62 19.88 3.88
N ILE A 160 -13.52 20.45 3.38
CA ILE A 160 -13.55 21.45 2.30
C ILE A 160 -12.90 20.90 1.02
N TYR A 161 -11.71 20.31 1.15
CA TYR A 161 -10.87 19.88 0.04
C TYR A 161 -10.60 18.37 0.08
N CYS A 162 -11.65 17.57 -0.14
CA CYS A 162 -11.55 16.09 -0.09
C CYS A 162 -10.61 15.46 -1.12
N ASN A 163 -10.18 16.23 -2.13
CA ASN A 163 -9.21 15.79 -3.13
C ASN A 163 -7.76 15.91 -2.65
N LEU A 164 -7.54 16.65 -1.55
CA LEU A 164 -6.25 16.79 -0.91
C LEU A 164 -6.17 15.82 0.26
N THR A 165 -4.97 15.31 0.52
CA THR A 165 -4.71 14.39 1.62
C THR A 165 -3.59 14.93 2.48
N LEU A 166 -3.77 14.87 3.79
CA LEU A 166 -2.69 15.09 4.75
C LEU A 166 -1.75 13.87 4.68
N VAL A 167 -0.45 14.10 4.58
CA VAL A 167 0.55 13.04 4.45
C VAL A 167 1.73 13.27 5.38
N GLY A 168 2.25 12.18 5.95
CA GLY A 168 3.37 12.17 6.87
C GLY A 168 2.94 12.01 8.33
N ALA A 169 3.92 11.82 9.20
CA ALA A 169 3.76 11.90 10.64
C ALA A 169 4.17 13.30 11.13
N ASP A 170 3.69 13.67 12.31
CA ASP A 170 4.09 14.90 12.98
C ASP A 170 5.60 14.90 13.19
N PHE A 171 6.27 15.93 12.66
CA PHE A 171 7.73 16.02 12.66
C PHE A 171 8.28 17.19 13.50
N ASP A 172 7.45 18.20 13.77
CA ASP A 172 7.79 19.33 14.64
C ASP A 172 6.67 19.52 15.67
N ALA A 173 7.01 19.30 16.94
CA ALA A 173 6.07 19.44 18.04
C ALA A 173 6.02 20.91 18.47
N SER A 174 5.05 21.64 17.93
CA SER A 174 4.78 23.03 18.28
C SER A 174 3.34 23.19 18.79
N ALA A 175 3.10 24.28 19.52
CA ALA A 175 1.79 24.57 20.10
C ALA A 175 1.41 26.02 19.84
N PHE A 176 0.11 26.25 19.65
CA PHE A 176 -0.43 27.60 19.59
C PHE A 176 -0.44 28.21 20.99
N GLY A 177 0.03 29.45 21.09
CA GLY A 177 0.11 30.19 22.35
C GLY A 177 -0.42 31.61 22.19
N ILE A 178 -0.89 32.17 23.32
CA ILE A 178 -1.24 33.58 23.40
C ILE A 178 0.01 34.36 23.79
N VAL A 179 0.41 35.33 22.97
CA VAL A 179 1.58 36.17 23.24
C VAL A 179 1.18 37.33 24.14
N TYR A 180 1.98 37.57 25.18
CA TYR A 180 1.85 38.69 26.10
C TYR A 180 3.20 39.36 26.35
N GLN A 181 3.17 40.56 26.93
CA GLN A 181 4.40 41.29 27.24
C GLN A 181 5.24 40.53 28.26
N LYS A 182 6.57 40.55 28.07
CA LYS A 182 7.51 39.97 29.04
C LYS A 182 7.26 40.56 30.43
N ASP A 183 7.22 39.70 31.45
CA ASP A 183 6.96 40.02 32.86
C ASP A 183 5.54 40.56 33.16
N TRP A 184 4.53 40.17 32.37
CA TRP A 184 3.15 40.52 32.63
C TRP A 184 2.62 39.87 33.93
N ILE A 185 2.03 40.69 34.82
CA ILE A 185 1.57 40.29 36.15
C ILE A 185 0.52 39.17 36.13
N TYR A 186 -0.24 39.04 35.04
CA TYR A 186 -1.30 38.04 34.87
C TYR A 186 -0.83 36.78 34.13
N ALA A 187 0.46 36.67 33.76
CA ALA A 187 0.97 35.52 33.02
C ALA A 187 0.68 34.18 33.72
N LYS A 188 0.83 34.12 35.05
CA LYS A 188 0.53 32.93 35.86
C LYS A 188 -0.95 32.59 35.94
N GLU A 189 -1.83 33.59 35.85
CA GLU A 189 -3.28 33.36 35.86
C GLU A 189 -3.77 32.90 34.49
N LEU A 190 -3.12 33.37 33.41
CA LEU A 190 -3.42 32.96 32.05
C LEU A 190 -2.88 31.56 31.74
N ASP A 191 -1.76 31.18 32.36
CA ASP A 191 -1.15 29.85 32.23
C ASP A 191 -1.94 28.81 33.04
N VAL A 192 -3.16 28.55 32.58
CA VAL A 192 -4.00 27.48 33.11
C VAL A 192 -3.47 26.17 32.52
N ASN A 193 -2.85 25.32 33.34
CA ASN A 193 -2.48 23.96 32.95
C ASN A 193 -3.75 23.22 32.48
N LEU A 194 -3.93 23.12 31.17
CA LEU A 194 -4.89 22.23 30.53
C LEU A 194 -4.26 20.85 30.33
#